data_AF-A0A3P6G6D9-F1
#
_entry.id   AF-A0A3P6G6D9-F1
#
_cell.length_a   1.000
_cell.length_b   1.000
_cell.length_c   1.000
_cell.angle_alpha   90.00
_cell.angle_beta   90.00
_cell.angle_gamma   90.00
#
_symmetry.space_group_name_H-M   'P 1'
#
loop_
_entity.id
_entity.type
_entity.pdbx_description
1 polymer ?
#
loop_
_entity_poly.entity_id
_entity_poly.type
_entity_poly.pdbx_seq_one_letter_code
_entity_poly.pdbx_strand_id
1 'polypeptide(L)'
;RKVDEYGREFSAAATWEQIRCKQPVVVWSKLICFAQGVPRYAFIAWLAVKDRLSTGSKMRSWGQVQCCMLCGEPDETRDHFFFACPYSYTLWLQVIDTLLRPPPSPDWSEIVARIMAGSVRSFQSILLRLAFQVSI
;
A
#
# COMPACT_ATOMS: atom_id res chain seq x y z
N ARG A 1 32.57 2.29 -11.45
CA ARG A 1 32.32 2.87 -12.79
C ARG A 1 31.73 4.26 -12.57
N LYS A 2 32.37 5.33 -13.06
CA LYS A 2 31.86 6.71 -12.89
C LYS A 2 30.55 6.87 -13.68
N VAL A 3 29.66 7.73 -13.20
CA VAL A 3 28.27 7.86 -13.68
C VAL A 3 28.19 8.35 -15.15
N ASP A 4 29.26 8.95 -15.69
CA ASP A 4 29.25 9.63 -16.99
C ASP A 4 30.20 9.03 -18.04
N GLU A 5 30.63 7.78 -17.85
CA GLU A 5 31.58 7.11 -18.76
C GLU A 5 30.84 6.25 -19.80
N TYR A 6 30.63 6.81 -21.00
CA TYR A 6 30.02 6.11 -22.13
C TYR A 6 30.95 4.98 -22.64
N GLY A 7 30.48 3.73 -22.54
CA GLY A 7 31.21 2.54 -22.97
C GLY A 7 30.71 1.98 -24.31
N ARG A 8 31.39 0.94 -24.82
CA ARG A 8 31.00 0.27 -26.09
C ARG A 8 29.74 -0.60 -25.96
N GLU A 9 29.31 -0.92 -24.74
CA GLU A 9 28.16 -1.77 -24.46
C GLU A 9 27.05 -0.96 -23.78
N PHE A 10 25.82 -1.15 -24.26
CA PHE A 10 24.62 -0.57 -23.66
C PHE A 10 24.24 -1.31 -22.38
N SER A 11 23.94 -0.56 -21.33
CA SER A 11 23.42 -1.10 -20.08
C SER A 11 22.12 -0.39 -19.73
N ALA A 12 20.99 -1.09 -19.85
CA ALA A 12 19.69 -0.55 -19.46
C ALA A 12 19.66 -0.10 -17.99
N ALA A 13 20.39 -0.79 -17.10
CA ALA A 13 20.51 -0.41 -15.71
C ALA A 13 21.27 0.92 -15.52
N ALA A 14 22.40 1.11 -16.23
CA ALA A 14 23.16 2.36 -16.16
C ALA A 14 22.37 3.53 -16.75
N THR A 15 21.71 3.33 -17.91
CA THR A 15 20.84 4.33 -18.53
C THR A 15 19.68 4.68 -17.61
N TRP A 16 19.03 3.70 -16.98
CA TRP A 16 17.95 3.94 -16.02
C TRP A 16 18.41 4.81 -14.85
N GLU A 17 19.60 4.55 -14.30
CA GLU A 17 20.17 5.35 -13.21
C GLU A 17 20.50 6.80 -13.60
N GLN A 18 20.79 7.06 -14.88
CA GLN A 18 21.03 8.40 -15.39
C GLN A 18 19.74 9.18 -15.67
N ILE A 19 18.72 8.53 -16.28
CA ILE A 19 17.48 9.23 -16.68
C ILE A 19 16.47 9.36 -15.52
N ARG A 20 16.58 8.54 -14.48
CA ARG A 20 15.63 8.59 -13.35
C ARG A 20 15.87 9.82 -12.49
N CYS A 21 14.79 10.49 -12.10
CA CYS A 21 14.83 11.42 -10.98
C CYS A 21 14.82 10.61 -9.68
N LYS A 22 15.95 10.56 -8.96
CA LYS A 22 16.04 9.87 -7.67
C LYS A 22 15.20 10.61 -6.63
N GLN A 23 14.20 9.91 -6.11
CA GLN A 23 13.36 10.36 -5.01
C GLN A 23 13.85 9.72 -3.70
N PRO A 24 13.61 10.36 -2.54
CA PRO A 24 13.95 9.78 -1.25
C PRO A 24 13.26 8.43 -1.08
N VAL A 25 13.95 7.50 -0.42
CA VAL A 25 13.38 6.19 -0.11
C VAL A 25 12.28 6.37 0.93
N VAL A 26 11.05 6.04 0.53
CA VAL A 26 9.87 6.10 1.38
C VAL A 26 9.78 4.85 2.26
N VAL A 27 9.41 5.03 3.53
CA VAL A 27 9.36 3.94 4.53
C VAL A 27 8.39 2.85 4.10
N TRP A 28 7.21 3.22 3.59
CA TRP A 28 6.19 2.29 3.12
C TRP A 28 6.63 1.45 1.90
N SER A 29 7.75 1.76 1.23
CA SER A 29 8.21 0.97 0.08
C SER A 29 8.43 -0.51 0.41
N LYS A 30 8.84 -0.83 1.65
CA LYS A 30 9.03 -2.22 2.08
C LYS A 30 7.69 -2.95 2.27
N LEU A 31 6.59 -2.23 2.52
CA LEU A 31 5.24 -2.80 2.59
C LEU A 31 4.78 -3.28 1.20
N ILE A 32 5.22 -2.58 0.16
CA ILE A 32 4.85 -2.85 -1.23
C ILE A 32 5.81 -3.85 -1.87
N CYS A 33 7.11 -3.60 -1.74
CA CYS A 33 8.17 -4.35 -2.41
C CYS A 33 8.93 -5.23 -1.41
N PHE A 34 8.59 -6.51 -1.37
CA PHE A 34 9.30 -7.55 -0.62
C PHE A 34 9.33 -8.85 -1.43
N ALA A 35 10.28 -9.73 -1.14
CA ALA A 35 10.62 -10.88 -2.00
C ALA A 35 9.45 -11.87 -2.20
N GLN A 36 8.59 -12.02 -1.20
CA GLN A 36 7.43 -12.92 -1.22
C GLN A 36 6.15 -12.25 -1.71
N GLY A 37 6.19 -10.96 -2.06
CA GLY A 37 5.02 -10.19 -2.48
C GLY A 37 4.51 -10.61 -3.85
N VAL A 38 3.20 -10.54 -4.05
CA VAL A 38 2.56 -10.84 -5.34
C VAL A 38 2.45 -9.54 -6.14
N PRO A 39 3.04 -9.44 -7.35
CA PRO A 39 3.11 -8.17 -8.09
C PRO A 39 1.75 -7.50 -8.34
N ARG A 40 0.70 -8.29 -8.61
CA ARG A 40 -0.66 -7.78 -8.83
C ARG A 40 -1.18 -7.04 -7.59
N TYR A 41 -1.08 -7.65 -6.41
CA TYR A 41 -1.55 -7.05 -5.16
C TYR A 41 -0.66 -5.88 -4.73
N ALA A 42 0.66 -6.01 -4.93
CA ALA A 42 1.60 -4.92 -4.68
C ALA A 42 1.27 -3.65 -5.49
N PHE A 43 0.83 -3.79 -6.74
CA PHE A 43 0.42 -2.66 -7.58
C PHE A 43 -0.83 -1.94 -7.03
N ILE A 44 -1.86 -2.68 -6.63
CA ILE A 44 -3.08 -2.11 -6.06
C ILE A 44 -2.79 -1.47 -4.70
N ALA A 45 -2.05 -2.16 -3.83
CA ALA A 45 -1.62 -1.62 -2.55
C ALA A 45 -0.76 -0.36 -2.71
N TRP A 46 0.10 -0.29 -3.73
CA TRP A 46 0.87 0.91 -4.05
C TRP A 46 -0.03 2.10 -4.43
N LEU A 47 -1.05 1.86 -5.25
CA LEU A 47 -2.04 2.88 -5.59
C LEU A 47 -2.81 3.34 -4.34
N ALA A 48 -3.18 2.42 -3.45
CA ALA A 48 -3.85 2.75 -2.20
C ALA A 48 -2.97 3.59 -1.28
N VAL A 49 -1.73 3.19 -1.03
CA VAL A 49 -0.78 3.97 -0.20
C VAL A 49 -0.56 5.37 -0.75
N LYS A 50 -0.56 5.53 -2.08
CA LYS A 50 -0.46 6.84 -2.74
C LYS A 50 -1.76 7.63 -2.80
N ASP A 51 -2.84 7.08 -2.27
CA ASP A 51 -4.19 7.60 -2.41
C ASP A 51 -4.50 7.90 -3.89
N ARG A 52 -4.43 6.89 -4.75
CA ARG A 52 -4.68 6.98 -6.21
C ARG A 52 -5.75 6.02 -6.73
N LEU A 53 -6.46 5.33 -5.83
CA LEU A 53 -7.66 4.56 -6.20
C LEU A 53 -8.85 5.49 -6.41
N SER A 54 -9.78 5.09 -7.28
CA SER A 54 -11.01 5.82 -7.61
C SER A 54 -12.05 5.71 -6.49
N THR A 55 -11.80 6.38 -5.36
CA THR A 55 -12.74 6.47 -4.23
C THR A 55 -13.81 7.52 -4.50
N GLY A 56 -14.95 7.42 -3.81
CA GLY A 56 -16.03 8.41 -3.93
C GLY A 56 -15.56 9.86 -3.74
N SER A 57 -14.63 10.10 -2.81
CA SER A 57 -14.00 11.42 -2.60
C SER A 57 -13.30 11.98 -3.84
N LYS A 58 -12.66 11.14 -4.66
CA LYS A 58 -12.01 11.58 -5.92
C LYS A 58 -12.98 11.65 -7.08
N MET A 59 -13.92 10.73 -7.16
CA MET A 59 -14.98 10.76 -8.17
C MET A 59 -15.82 12.04 -8.07
N ARG A 60 -15.94 12.61 -6.87
CA ARG A 60 -16.59 13.92 -6.66
C ARG A 60 -15.95 15.04 -7.48
N SER A 61 -14.63 15.03 -7.68
CA SER A 61 -13.95 16.02 -8.53
C SER A 61 -14.32 15.89 -10.02
N TRP A 62 -14.94 14.78 -10.40
CA TRP A 62 -15.45 14.50 -11.76
C TRP A 62 -16.99 14.67 -11.83
N GLY A 63 -17.61 15.25 -10.80
CA GLY A 63 -19.06 15.44 -10.72
C GLY A 63 -19.85 14.19 -10.33
N GLN A 64 -19.18 13.11 -9.92
CA GLN A 64 -19.82 11.87 -9.49
C GLN A 64 -19.79 11.75 -7.97
N VAL A 65 -20.93 11.96 -7.31
CA VAL A 65 -21.07 11.75 -5.87
C VAL A 65 -21.35 10.27 -5.63
N GLN A 66 -20.49 9.62 -4.86
CA GLN A 66 -20.64 8.22 -4.45
C GLN A 66 -20.47 8.15 -2.93
N CYS A 67 -21.39 7.45 -2.26
CA CYS A 67 -21.25 7.06 -0.87
C CYS A 67 -20.57 5.68 -0.79
N CYS A 68 -20.15 5.29 0.41
CA CYS A 68 -19.64 3.96 0.67
C CYS A 68 -20.77 2.93 0.50
N MET A 69 -20.69 2.08 -0.52
CA MET A 69 -21.73 1.09 -0.82
C MET A 69 -21.86 -0.01 0.25
N LEU A 70 -20.88 -0.12 1.16
CA LEU A 70 -20.84 -1.16 2.18
C LEU A 70 -21.54 -0.75 3.48
N CYS A 71 -21.50 0.53 3.86
CA CYS A 71 -22.09 1.02 5.11
C CYS A 71 -22.93 2.29 4.96
N GLY A 72 -23.02 2.87 3.77
CA GLY A 72 -23.83 4.07 3.49
C GLY A 72 -23.19 5.40 3.88
N GLU A 73 -21.94 5.42 4.36
CA GLU A 73 -21.26 6.67 4.72
C GLU A 73 -21.13 7.60 3.50
N PRO A 74 -21.51 8.90 3.59
CA PRO A 74 -21.55 9.79 2.44
C PRO A 74 -20.18 10.07 1.80
N ASP A 75 -19.13 10.08 2.62
CA ASP A 75 -17.77 10.41 2.20
C ASP A 75 -16.90 9.14 2.16
N GLU A 76 -16.97 8.41 1.04
CA GLU A 76 -16.07 7.28 0.80
C GLU A 76 -14.66 7.79 0.47
N THR A 77 -13.77 7.72 1.46
CA THR A 77 -12.33 7.93 1.31
C THR A 77 -11.58 6.60 1.27
N ARG A 78 -10.28 6.62 0.92
CA ARG A 78 -9.43 5.43 1.02
C ARG A 78 -9.46 4.84 2.43
N ASP A 79 -9.24 5.69 3.43
CA ASP A 79 -9.11 5.26 4.82
C ASP A 79 -10.42 4.66 5.31
N HIS A 80 -11.54 5.27 4.92
CA HIS A 80 -12.87 4.71 5.15
C HIS A 80 -13.04 3.36 4.46
N PHE A 81 -12.86 3.29 3.14
CA PHE A 81 -13.13 2.07 2.37
C PHE A 81 -12.38 0.84 2.90
N PHE A 82 -11.11 0.99 3.30
CA PHE A 82 -10.30 -0.13 3.78
C PHE A 82 -10.40 -0.38 5.30
N PHE A 83 -10.37 0.66 6.14
CA PHE A 83 -10.18 0.48 7.58
C PHE A 83 -11.24 1.15 8.47
N ALA A 84 -11.84 2.28 8.08
CA ALA A 84 -12.85 2.92 8.92
C ALA A 84 -14.32 2.53 8.58
N CYS A 85 -14.54 1.84 7.47
CA CYS A 85 -15.84 1.22 7.15
C CYS A 85 -16.07 0.02 8.07
N PRO A 86 -17.16 -0.03 8.87
CA PRO A 86 -17.41 -1.13 9.79
C PRO A 86 -17.44 -2.50 9.12
N TYR A 87 -17.98 -2.58 7.90
CA TYR A 87 -18.05 -3.81 7.12
C TYR A 87 -16.65 -4.30 6.73
N SER A 88 -15.89 -3.48 6.00
CA SER A 88 -14.52 -3.82 5.57
C SER A 88 -13.61 -4.10 6.76
N TYR A 89 -13.72 -3.30 7.81
CA TYR A 89 -12.90 -3.45 9.01
C TYR A 89 -13.15 -4.78 9.72
N THR A 90 -14.40 -5.21 9.81
CA THR A 90 -14.76 -6.51 10.41
C THR A 90 -14.13 -7.67 9.64
N LEU A 91 -14.19 -7.64 8.30
CA LEU A 91 -13.55 -8.65 7.46
C LEU A 91 -12.03 -8.63 7.62
N TRP A 92 -11.44 -7.43 7.66
CA TRP A 92 -10.00 -7.28 7.82
C TRP A 92 -9.51 -7.82 9.17
N LEU A 93 -10.23 -7.54 10.26
CA LEU A 93 -9.94 -8.09 11.58
C LEU A 93 -9.92 -9.62 11.59
N GLN A 94 -10.84 -10.27 10.87
CA GLN A 94 -10.85 -11.74 10.75
C GLN A 94 -9.60 -12.28 10.04
N VAL A 95 -9.09 -11.56 9.05
CA VAL A 95 -7.87 -11.94 8.31
C VAL A 95 -6.62 -11.79 9.20
N ILE A 96 -6.57 -10.76 10.04
CA ILE A 96 -5.37 -10.40 10.81
C ILE A 96 -5.39 -10.82 12.29
N ASP A 97 -6.48 -11.42 12.79
CA ASP A 97 -6.70 -11.71 14.23
C ASP A 97 -5.53 -12.42 14.91
N THR A 98 -4.92 -13.39 14.22
CA THR A 98 -3.80 -14.18 14.76
C THR A 98 -2.43 -13.54 14.53
N LEU A 99 -2.36 -12.53 13.66
CA LEU A 99 -1.12 -11.90 13.22
C LEU A 99 -0.85 -10.56 13.92
N LEU A 100 -1.90 -9.84 14.36
CA LEU A 100 -1.77 -8.50 14.92
C LEU A 100 -2.64 -8.35 16.18
N ARG A 101 -2.02 -8.48 17.35
CA ARG A 101 -2.68 -8.29 18.66
C ARG A 101 -2.01 -7.18 19.48
N PRO A 102 -2.77 -6.34 20.21
CA PRO A 102 -4.24 -6.22 20.18
C PRO A 102 -4.75 -5.73 18.80
N PRO A 103 -6.05 -5.87 18.48
CA PRO A 103 -6.59 -5.31 17.23
C PRO A 103 -6.26 -3.81 17.17
N PRO A 104 -5.86 -3.28 16.00
CA PRO A 104 -5.50 -1.88 15.87
C PRO A 104 -6.72 -0.97 15.98
N SER A 105 -6.49 0.34 16.04
CA SER A 105 -7.55 1.27 15.71
C SER A 105 -7.83 1.23 14.19
N PRO A 106 -9.03 1.64 13.73
CA PRO A 106 -9.35 1.75 12.30
C PRO A 106 -8.66 2.96 11.62
N ASP A 107 -7.44 3.32 12.05
CA ASP A 107 -6.63 4.38 11.46
C ASP A 107 -5.61 3.81 10.46
N TRP A 108 -5.61 4.36 9.24
CA TRP A 108 -4.72 3.91 8.17
C TRP A 108 -3.24 4.02 8.55
N SER A 109 -2.85 5.15 9.14
CA SER A 109 -1.44 5.43 9.44
C SER A 109 -0.93 4.54 10.56
N GLU A 110 -1.75 4.32 11.59
CA GLU A 110 -1.46 3.39 12.67
C GLU A 110 -1.28 1.96 12.16
N ILE A 111 -2.21 1.47 11.33
CA ILE A 111 -2.15 0.11 10.76
C ILE A 111 -0.86 -0.07 9.94
N VAL A 112 -0.57 0.88 9.04
CA VAL A 112 0.66 0.84 8.23
C VAL A 112 1.90 0.88 9.12
N ALA A 113 1.92 1.73 10.14
CA ALA A 113 3.04 1.81 11.08
C ALA A 113 3.25 0.49 11.83
N ARG A 114 2.17 -0.16 12.29
CA ARG A 114 2.24 -1.45 13.01
C ARG A 114 2.76 -2.59 12.13
N ILE A 115 2.30 -2.68 10.88
CA ILE A 115 2.82 -3.69 9.94
C ILE A 115 4.32 -3.46 9.67
N MET A 116 4.72 -2.19 9.62
CA MET A 116 6.09 -1.78 9.32
C MET A 116 7.06 -1.86 10.51
N ALA A 117 6.55 -1.88 11.74
CA ALA A 117 7.37 -2.01 12.96
C ALA A 117 8.07 -3.37 13.06
N GLY A 118 7.50 -4.41 12.45
CA GLY A 118 8.09 -5.76 12.44
C GLY A 118 9.31 -5.88 11.54
N SER A 119 10.25 -6.76 11.92
CA SER A 119 11.37 -7.15 11.05
C SER A 119 10.86 -7.73 9.74
N VAL A 120 11.32 -7.17 8.61
CA VAL A 120 10.90 -7.55 7.24
C VAL A 120 11.08 -9.05 6.95
N ARG A 121 12.00 -9.71 7.66
CA ARG A 121 12.33 -11.13 7.46
C ARG A 121 11.56 -12.08 8.38
N SER A 122 10.83 -11.56 9.37
CA SER A 122 10.00 -12.39 10.23
C SER A 122 8.84 -12.98 9.43
N PHE A 123 8.57 -14.27 9.61
CA PHE A 123 7.43 -14.94 8.98
C PHE A 123 6.11 -14.20 9.24
N GLN A 124 5.89 -13.74 10.48
CA GLN A 124 4.71 -12.94 10.82
C GLN A 124 4.67 -11.60 10.07
N SER A 125 5.81 -10.91 9.89
CA SER A 125 5.83 -9.66 9.12
C SER A 125 5.53 -9.89 7.65
N ILE A 126 6.02 -11.00 7.08
CA ILE A 126 5.71 -11.38 5.70
C ILE A 126 4.21 -11.66 5.55
N LEU A 127 3.63 -12.45 6.45
CA LEU A 127 2.19 -12.74 6.46
C LEU A 127 1.36 -11.47 6.62
N LEU A 128 1.74 -10.55 7.50
CA LEU A 128 1.04 -9.27 7.69
C LEU A 128 1.08 -8.39 6.44
N ARG A 129 2.24 -8.32 5.76
CA ARG A 129 2.35 -7.56 4.50
C ARG A 129 1.49 -8.19 3.40
N LEU A 130 1.48 -9.52 3.31
CA LEU A 130 0.62 -10.25 2.37
C LEU A 130 -0.86 -10.02 2.67
N ALA A 131 -1.27 -10.17 3.93
CA ALA A 131 -2.64 -9.93 4.37
C ALA A 131 -3.11 -8.52 4.01
N PHE A 132 -2.28 -7.51 4.30
CA PHE A 132 -2.54 -6.12 3.92
C PHE A 132 -2.70 -5.96 2.40
N GLN A 133 -1.78 -6.50 1.61
CA GLN A 133 -1.83 -6.39 0.14
C GLN A 133 -3.04 -7.09 -0.47
N VAL A 134 -3.52 -8.19 0.12
CA VAL A 134 -4.68 -8.94 -0.36
C VAL A 134 -6.00 -8.28 0.05
N SER A 135 -6.02 -7.60 1.19
CA SER A 135 -7.21 -6.88 1.69
C SER A 135 -7.48 -5.55 0.98
N ILE A 136 -6.51 -5.05 0.19
CA ILE A 136 -6.60 -3.81 -0.56
C ILE A 136 -6.88 -4.09 -2.03
#